data_AF-A0A4Y8JZS2-F1
#
_entry.id   AF-A0A4Y8JZS2-F1
#
_cell.length_a   1.000
_cell.length_b   1.000
_cell.length_c   1.000
_cell.angle_alpha   90.00
_cell.angle_beta   90.00
_cell.angle_gamma   90.00
#
_symmetry.space_group_name_H-M   'P 1'
#
loop_
_entity.id
_entity.type
_entity.pdbx_description
1 polymer ?
#
loop_
_entity_poly.entity_id
_entity_poly.type
_entity_poly.pdbx_seq_one_letter_code
_entity_poly.pdbx_strand_id
1 'polypeptide(L)'
;MSSTGTNTAAALPRAADERRMRVARTVLILIGTAGLLFGLYVLFDTVRVNRLPGVALWIGAAIVLHDAVVAPLVFFGGLLLRRAGRRVAGTIVLVVQGAIVVGSIMTLIVVPAFVAQSLTPNNPSILPLDYGRNLSLFWLGVALVATAASALLYARSRRANQRPSSRQS
;
A
#
# COMPACT_ATOMS: atom_id res chain seq x y z
N MET A 1 -29.83 24.70 49.11
CA MET A 1 -30.65 24.44 47.92
C MET A 1 -29.79 24.73 46.69
N SER A 2 -29.53 23.70 45.89
CA SER A 2 -29.14 23.73 44.46
C SER A 2 -27.96 24.63 44.02
N SER A 3 -26.75 24.04 44.02
CA SER A 3 -25.67 24.46 43.12
C SER A 3 -25.87 23.78 41.76
N THR A 4 -26.45 24.53 40.83
CA THR A 4 -26.59 24.17 39.41
C THR A 4 -25.27 24.47 38.72
N GLY A 5 -24.38 23.48 38.64
CA GLY A 5 -23.10 23.64 37.98
C GLY A 5 -22.63 22.35 37.35
N THR A 6 -23.27 21.89 36.26
CA THR A 6 -22.72 20.81 35.44
C THR A 6 -23.05 20.98 33.95
N ASN A 7 -22.03 20.75 33.11
CA ASN A 7 -22.14 20.29 31.71
C ASN A 7 -22.33 21.28 30.54
N THR A 8 -21.55 22.35 30.44
CA THR A 8 -21.42 23.10 29.16
C THR A 8 -20.02 23.01 28.53
N ALA A 9 -18.95 22.94 29.32
CA ALA A 9 -17.58 22.99 28.77
C ALA A 9 -17.11 21.70 28.05
N ALA A 10 -17.65 20.53 28.41
CA ALA A 10 -17.17 19.23 27.88
C ALA A 10 -17.90 18.74 26.61
N ALA A 11 -18.99 19.37 26.19
CA ALA A 11 -19.83 18.89 25.08
C ALA A 11 -19.38 19.40 23.69
N LEU A 12 -18.70 20.54 23.63
CA LEU A 12 -18.39 21.24 22.38
C LEU A 12 -17.29 20.58 21.51
N PRO A 13 -16.20 19.98 22.05
CA PRO A 13 -15.13 19.42 21.22
C PRO A 13 -15.53 18.11 20.51
N ARG A 14 -16.19 17.18 21.22
CA ARG A 14 -16.57 15.87 20.67
C ARG A 14 -17.59 15.98 19.54
N ALA A 15 -18.57 16.88 19.66
CA ALA A 15 -19.59 17.08 18.64
C ALA A 15 -19.00 17.61 17.32
N ALA A 16 -17.97 18.45 17.39
CA ALA A 16 -17.24 18.94 16.22
C ALA A 16 -16.40 17.82 15.57
N ASP A 17 -15.69 17.01 16.36
CA ASP A 17 -14.89 15.89 15.84
C ASP A 17 -15.75 14.80 15.19
N GLU A 18 -16.89 14.47 15.78
CA GLU A 18 -17.85 13.54 15.17
C GLU A 18 -18.42 14.07 13.86
N ARG A 19 -18.74 15.37 13.79
CA ARG A 19 -19.22 16.01 12.56
C ARG A 19 -18.13 15.98 11.48
N ARG A 20 -16.88 16.29 11.84
CA ARG A 20 -15.73 16.20 10.94
C ARG A 20 -15.52 14.78 10.42
N MET A 21 -15.60 13.77 11.29
CA MET A 21 -15.49 12.36 10.90
C MET A 21 -16.61 11.95 9.95
N ARG A 22 -17.87 12.33 10.24
CA ARG A 22 -19.01 12.06 9.34
C ARG A 22 -18.83 12.73 7.98
N VAL A 23 -18.42 14.00 7.96
CA VAL A 23 -18.16 14.72 6.70
C VAL A 23 -17.02 14.07 5.93
N ALA A 24 -15.89 13.78 6.57
CA ALA A 24 -14.75 13.13 5.92
C ALA A 24 -15.15 11.76 5.35
N ARG A 25 -15.89 10.95 6.11
CA ARG A 25 -16.40 9.65 5.67
C ARG A 25 -17.32 9.81 4.46
N THR A 26 -18.28 10.72 4.51
CA THR A 26 -19.20 10.97 3.40
C THR A 26 -18.44 11.46 2.17
N VAL A 27 -17.48 12.37 2.32
CA VAL A 27 -16.64 12.86 1.23
C VAL A 27 -15.84 11.72 0.60
N LEU A 28 -15.18 10.87 1.40
CA LEU A 28 -14.43 9.72 0.89
C LEU A 28 -15.34 8.73 0.16
N ILE A 29 -16.53 8.44 0.70
CA ILE A 29 -17.51 7.57 0.05
C ILE A 29 -17.94 8.18 -1.28
N LEU A 30 -18.30 9.46 -1.30
CA LEU A 30 -18.74 10.14 -2.53
C LEU A 30 -17.64 10.15 -3.60
N ILE A 31 -16.40 10.50 -3.22
CA ILE A 31 -15.26 10.49 -4.15
C ILE A 31 -15.00 9.06 -4.66
N GLY A 32 -14.99 8.07 -3.78
CA GLY A 32 -14.76 6.68 -4.14
C GLY A 32 -15.85 6.14 -5.06
N THR A 33 -17.12 6.38 -4.74
CA THR A 33 -18.26 5.96 -5.56
C THR A 33 -18.29 6.70 -6.89
N ALA A 34 -18.02 8.01 -6.92
CA ALA A 34 -17.93 8.77 -8.17
C ALA A 34 -16.82 8.23 -9.07
N GLY A 35 -15.65 7.94 -8.51
CA GLY A 35 -14.55 7.31 -9.25
C GLY A 35 -14.91 5.92 -9.78
N LEU A 36 -15.62 5.10 -8.99
CA LEU A 36 -16.03 3.75 -9.40
C LEU A 36 -17.07 3.79 -10.53
N LEU A 37 -18.06 4.69 -10.44
CA LEU A 37 -19.06 4.91 -11.49
C LEU A 37 -18.40 5.45 -12.77
N PHE A 38 -17.47 6.40 -12.63
CA PHE A 38 -16.71 6.92 -13.76
C PHE A 38 -15.86 5.83 -14.43
N GLY A 39 -15.17 5.00 -13.65
CA GLY A 39 -14.42 3.85 -14.16
C GLY A 39 -15.31 2.84 -14.89
N LEU A 40 -16.50 2.56 -14.35
CA LEU A 40 -17.47 1.67 -14.99
C LEU A 40 -18.00 2.26 -16.31
N TYR A 41 -18.28 3.56 -16.33
CA TYR A 41 -18.66 4.28 -17.54
C TYR A 41 -17.58 4.18 -18.62
N VAL A 42 -16.33 4.51 -18.28
CA VAL A 42 -15.18 4.41 -19.21
C VAL A 42 -14.99 2.97 -19.70
N LEU A 43 -15.18 1.97 -18.84
CA LEU A 43 -15.08 0.56 -19.23
C LEU A 43 -16.07 0.20 -20.33
N PHE A 44 -17.34 0.57 -20.19
CA PHE A 44 -18.36 0.28 -21.20
C PHE A 44 -18.23 1.14 -22.46
N ASP A 45 -17.75 2.37 -22.32
CA ASP A 45 -17.54 3.29 -23.44
C ASP A 45 -16.35 2.87 -24.32
N THR A 46 -15.25 2.43 -23.70
CA THR A 46 -13.97 2.19 -24.42
C THR A 46 -13.72 0.72 -24.77
N VAL A 47 -14.31 -0.23 -24.03
CA VAL A 47 -13.98 -1.66 -24.19
C VAL A 47 -15.06 -2.39 -24.97
N ARG A 48 -14.65 -3.04 -26.08
CA ARG A 48 -15.54 -3.95 -26.83
C ARG A 48 -16.04 -5.09 -25.95
N VAL A 49 -17.32 -5.44 -26.07
CA VAL A 49 -18.00 -6.47 -25.26
C VAL A 49 -17.21 -7.79 -25.19
N ASN A 50 -16.62 -8.23 -26.31
CA ASN A 50 -15.84 -9.48 -26.38
C ASN A 50 -14.56 -9.48 -25.53
N ARG A 51 -14.07 -8.32 -25.05
CA ARG A 51 -12.88 -8.19 -24.19
C ARG A 51 -13.24 -8.09 -22.70
N LEU A 52 -14.50 -7.88 -22.36
CA LEU A 52 -14.97 -7.77 -20.97
C LEU A 52 -14.60 -8.99 -20.09
N PRO A 53 -14.67 -10.25 -20.58
CA PRO A 53 -14.28 -11.40 -19.76
C PRO A 53 -12.81 -11.37 -19.32
N GLY A 54 -11.91 -10.90 -20.20
CA GLY A 54 -10.49 -10.75 -19.88
C GLY A 54 -10.26 -9.67 -18.82
N VAL A 55 -10.99 -8.55 -18.91
CA VAL A 55 -10.97 -7.50 -17.89
C VAL A 55 -11.50 -8.01 -16.55
N ALA A 56 -12.62 -8.73 -16.56
CA ALA A 56 -13.19 -9.32 -15.34
C ALA A 56 -12.24 -10.33 -14.68
N LEU A 57 -11.59 -11.18 -15.48
CA LEU A 57 -10.57 -12.12 -14.98
C LEU A 57 -9.39 -11.37 -14.36
N TRP A 58 -8.91 -10.29 -15.00
CA TRP A 58 -7.81 -9.49 -14.48
C TRP A 58 -8.18 -8.78 -13.17
N ILE A 59 -9.37 -8.16 -13.10
CA ILE A 59 -9.89 -7.55 -11.86
C ILE A 59 -9.99 -8.61 -10.76
N GLY A 60 -10.54 -9.79 -11.06
CA GLY A 60 -10.63 -10.90 -10.11
C GLY A 60 -9.25 -11.34 -9.61
N ALA A 61 -8.29 -11.53 -10.51
CA ALA A 61 -6.92 -11.89 -10.14
C ALA A 61 -6.23 -10.80 -9.30
N ALA A 62 -6.45 -9.52 -9.63
CA ALA A 62 -5.94 -8.38 -8.87
C ALA A 62 -6.51 -8.33 -7.44
N ILE A 63 -7.82 -8.56 -7.28
CA ILE A 63 -8.47 -8.62 -5.96
C ILE A 63 -7.90 -9.79 -5.15
N VAL A 64 -7.83 -10.99 -5.74
CA VAL A 64 -7.29 -12.17 -5.04
C VAL A 64 -5.84 -11.93 -4.62
N LEU A 65 -4.99 -11.41 -5.51
CA LEU A 65 -3.61 -11.07 -5.18
C LEU A 65 -3.54 -10.04 -4.04
N HIS A 66 -4.39 -9.03 -4.05
CA HIS A 66 -4.42 -8.02 -3.00
C HIS A 66 -4.86 -8.59 -1.65
N ASP A 67 -6.01 -9.27 -1.62
CA ASP A 67 -6.67 -9.69 -0.38
C ASP A 67 -6.08 -10.97 0.21
N ALA A 68 -5.60 -11.90 -0.62
CA ALA A 68 -5.03 -13.16 -0.16
C ALA A 68 -3.52 -13.08 0.10
N VAL A 69 -2.81 -12.13 -0.53
CA VAL A 69 -1.34 -12.03 -0.42
C VAL A 69 -0.91 -10.73 0.24
N VAL A 70 -1.28 -9.59 -0.34
CA VAL A 70 -0.79 -8.28 0.15
C VAL A 70 -1.33 -7.96 1.54
N ALA A 71 -2.65 -8.05 1.73
CA ALA A 71 -3.28 -7.71 3.01
C ALA A 71 -2.80 -8.61 4.17
N PRO A 72 -2.68 -9.94 4.03
CA PRO A 72 -2.16 -10.81 5.08
C PRO A 72 -0.69 -10.54 5.37
N LEU A 73 0.15 -10.31 4.35
CA LEU A 73 1.57 -9.98 4.57
C LEU A 73 1.74 -8.68 5.37
N VAL A 74 0.94 -7.66 5.05
CA VAL A 74 0.94 -6.39 5.79
C VAL A 74 0.40 -6.58 7.21
N PHE A 75 -0.68 -7.34 7.37
CA PHE A 75 -1.28 -7.62 8.67
C PHE A 75 -0.35 -8.43 9.59
N PHE A 76 0.12 -9.59 9.12
CA PHE A 76 0.98 -10.47 9.91
C PHE A 76 2.32 -9.82 10.22
N GLY A 77 2.94 -9.10 9.29
CA GLY A 77 4.17 -8.39 9.61
C GLY A 77 3.93 -7.28 10.64
N GLY A 78 2.79 -6.58 10.60
CA GLY A 78 2.41 -5.60 11.63
C GLY A 78 2.13 -6.25 13.00
N LEU A 79 1.54 -7.45 13.01
CA LEU A 79 1.27 -8.22 14.23
C LEU A 79 2.57 -8.76 14.86
N LEU A 80 3.43 -9.37 14.05
CA LEU A 80 4.77 -9.81 14.45
C LEU A 80 5.58 -8.64 15.01
N LEU A 81 5.36 -7.43 14.48
CA LEU A 81 5.96 -6.21 14.99
C LEU A 81 5.58 -5.86 16.41
N ARG A 82 4.27 -5.87 16.67
CA ARG A 82 3.70 -5.58 17.98
C ARG A 82 4.19 -6.60 19.00
N ARG A 83 4.34 -7.86 18.57
CA ARG A 83 4.78 -8.96 19.44
C ARG A 83 6.30 -8.98 19.68
N ALA A 84 7.10 -8.54 18.73
CA ALA A 84 8.56 -8.59 18.84
C ALA A 84 9.15 -7.54 19.79
N GLY A 85 8.43 -6.45 20.13
CA GLY A 85 8.84 -5.43 21.11
C GLY A 85 10.14 -4.64 20.79
N ARG A 86 10.92 -5.10 19.82
CA ARG A 86 12.18 -4.52 19.37
C ARG A 86 11.86 -3.49 18.30
N ARG A 87 11.91 -2.20 18.65
CA ARG A 87 11.68 -1.07 17.73
C ARG A 87 12.42 -1.18 16.39
N VAL A 88 13.58 -1.85 16.37
CA VAL A 88 14.41 -2.00 15.17
C VAL A 88 13.90 -3.10 14.24
N ALA A 89 13.51 -4.25 14.80
CA ALA A 89 12.80 -5.28 14.03
C ALA A 89 11.48 -4.70 13.48
N GLY A 90 10.85 -3.86 14.33
CA GLY A 90 9.91 -2.78 14.00
C GLY A 90 10.05 -2.19 12.59
N THR A 91 11.03 -1.32 12.47
CA THR A 91 11.21 -0.52 11.27
C THR A 91 11.60 -1.38 10.07
N ILE A 92 12.37 -2.45 10.27
CA ILE A 92 12.82 -3.34 9.17
C ILE A 92 11.62 -4.04 8.51
N VAL A 93 10.69 -4.59 9.29
CA VAL A 93 9.49 -5.25 8.74
C VAL A 93 8.63 -4.25 7.96
N LEU A 94 8.48 -3.01 8.46
CA LEU A 94 7.74 -1.96 7.75
C LEU A 94 8.37 -1.60 6.40
N VAL A 95 9.71 -1.55 6.33
CA VAL A 95 10.42 -1.31 5.06
C VAL A 95 10.15 -2.43 4.06
N VAL A 96 10.24 -3.69 4.50
CA VAL A 96 9.97 -4.86 3.64
C VAL A 96 8.51 -4.89 3.18
N GLN A 97 7.57 -4.59 4.08
CA GLN A 97 6.15 -4.49 3.71
C GLN A 97 5.90 -3.39 2.69
N GLY A 98 6.48 -2.20 2.89
CA GLY A 98 6.38 -1.11 1.93
C GLY A 98 6.93 -1.51 0.55
N ALA A 99 8.07 -2.19 0.51
CA ALA A 99 8.67 -2.69 -0.71
C ALA A 99 7.76 -3.70 -1.44
N ILE A 100 7.15 -4.65 -0.70
CA ILE A 100 6.21 -5.63 -1.26
C ILE A 100 4.97 -4.92 -1.82
N VAL A 101 4.40 -3.95 -1.09
CA VAL A 101 3.21 -3.21 -1.53
C VAL A 101 3.51 -2.44 -2.82
N VAL A 102 4.62 -1.69 -2.85
CA VAL A 102 5.05 -0.92 -4.03
C VAL A 102 5.30 -1.85 -5.22
N GLY A 103 6.04 -2.94 -5.00
CA GLY A 103 6.30 -3.95 -6.03
C GLY A 103 5.03 -4.59 -6.57
N SER A 104 4.09 -4.90 -5.69
CA SER A 104 2.79 -5.49 -6.07
C SER A 104 1.98 -4.52 -6.92
N ILE A 105 1.81 -3.26 -6.49
CA ILE A 105 1.07 -2.24 -7.25
C ILE A 105 1.68 -2.07 -8.64
N MET A 106 3.02 -1.97 -8.72
CA MET A 106 3.69 -1.77 -10.00
C MET A 106 3.58 -3.00 -10.91
N THR A 107 3.55 -4.20 -10.34
CA THR A 107 3.25 -5.44 -11.08
C THR A 107 1.83 -5.41 -11.65
N LEU A 108 0.81 -5.03 -10.86
CA LEU A 108 -0.55 -4.89 -11.37
C LEU A 108 -0.62 -3.93 -12.57
N ILE A 109 0.10 -2.82 -12.53
CA ILE A 109 0.11 -1.84 -13.62
C ILE A 109 0.80 -2.39 -14.88
N VAL A 110 1.94 -3.08 -14.73
CA VAL A 110 2.79 -3.48 -15.87
C VAL A 110 2.36 -4.79 -16.51
N VAL A 111 1.80 -5.74 -15.74
CA VAL A 111 1.43 -7.07 -16.25
C VAL A 111 0.46 -7.02 -17.44
N PRO A 112 -0.62 -6.19 -17.46
CA PRO A 112 -1.48 -6.06 -18.64
C PRO A 112 -0.72 -5.63 -19.90
N ALA A 113 0.23 -4.70 -19.76
CA ALA A 113 1.04 -4.22 -20.87
C ALA A 113 2.00 -5.32 -21.38
N PHE A 114 2.60 -6.09 -20.47
CA PHE A 114 3.44 -7.24 -20.80
C PHE A 114 2.65 -8.33 -21.55
N VAL A 115 1.45 -8.68 -21.08
CA VAL A 115 0.58 -9.65 -21.76
C VAL A 115 0.16 -9.12 -23.13
N ALA A 116 -0.20 -7.85 -23.24
CA ALA A 116 -0.55 -7.22 -24.52
C ALA A 116 0.61 -7.22 -25.53
N GLN A 117 1.84 -7.01 -25.06
CA GLN A 117 3.05 -7.11 -25.88
C GLN A 117 3.24 -8.53 -26.46
N SER A 118 2.96 -9.58 -25.65
CA SER A 118 3.12 -10.98 -26.08
C SER A 118 2.11 -11.44 -27.15
N LEU A 119 0.98 -10.74 -27.29
CA LEU A 119 -0.11 -11.10 -28.20
C LEU A 119 -0.04 -10.41 -29.57
N THR A 120 0.84 -9.42 -29.75
CA THR A 120 0.98 -8.64 -30.99
C THR A 120 2.26 -9.05 -31.73
N PRO A 121 2.27 -9.15 -33.07
CA PRO A 121 3.52 -9.38 -33.81
C PRO A 121 4.55 -8.31 -33.45
N ASN A 122 5.77 -8.74 -33.10
CA ASN A 122 6.87 -7.88 -32.63
C ASN A 122 7.20 -6.78 -33.66
N ASN A 123 6.50 -5.65 -33.59
CA ASN A 123 6.83 -4.45 -34.33
C ASN A 123 7.78 -3.60 -33.46
N PRO A 124 9.09 -3.56 -33.78
CA PRO A 124 10.10 -2.91 -32.94
C PRO A 124 9.92 -1.39 -32.82
N SER A 125 9.04 -0.78 -33.61
CA SER A 125 8.71 0.64 -33.59
C SER A 125 7.59 1.02 -32.61
N ILE A 126 6.74 0.07 -32.17
CA ILE A 126 5.56 0.39 -31.34
C ILE A 126 5.86 0.18 -29.85
N LEU A 127 6.74 -0.77 -29.50
CA LEU A 127 7.14 -1.06 -28.12
C LEU A 127 8.67 -1.26 -28.02
N PRO A 128 9.47 -0.17 -28.01
CA PRO A 128 10.93 -0.29 -27.89
C PRO A 128 11.39 -0.80 -26.52
N LEU A 129 10.48 -0.85 -25.54
CA LEU A 129 10.78 -1.15 -24.15
C LEU A 129 10.33 -2.57 -23.77
N ASP A 130 11.28 -3.40 -23.35
CA ASP A 130 11.01 -4.71 -22.78
C ASP A 130 10.45 -4.55 -21.36
N TYR A 131 9.12 -4.58 -21.24
CA TYR A 131 8.43 -4.42 -19.97
C TYR A 131 8.73 -5.55 -18.99
N GLY A 132 9.02 -6.77 -19.47
CA GLY A 132 9.41 -7.90 -18.63
C GLY A 132 10.78 -7.65 -17.98
N ARG A 133 11.75 -7.22 -18.78
CA ARG A 133 13.09 -6.84 -18.29
C ARG A 133 13.01 -5.66 -17.33
N ASN A 134 12.25 -4.62 -17.67
CA ASN A 134 12.15 -3.43 -16.84
C ASN A 134 11.42 -3.67 -15.53
N LEU A 135 10.36 -4.50 -15.52
CA LEU A 135 9.70 -4.91 -14.28
C LEU A 135 10.63 -5.73 -13.39
N SER A 136 11.45 -6.61 -13.99
CA SER A 136 12.45 -7.39 -13.26
C SER A 136 13.53 -6.49 -12.65
N LEU A 137 14.05 -5.52 -13.42
CA LEU A 137 15.00 -4.51 -12.94
C LEU A 137 14.40 -3.63 -11.84
N PHE A 138 13.12 -3.27 -11.95
CA PHE A 138 12.40 -2.54 -10.92
C PHE A 138 12.32 -3.33 -9.62
N TRP A 139 11.93 -4.62 -9.67
CA TRP A 139 11.92 -5.49 -8.50
C TRP A 139 13.30 -5.67 -7.88
N LEU A 140 14.35 -5.80 -8.71
CA LEU A 140 15.74 -5.81 -8.24
C LEU A 140 16.09 -4.50 -7.51
N GLY A 141 15.74 -3.35 -8.06
CA GLY A 141 15.96 -2.05 -7.44
C GLY A 141 15.22 -1.91 -6.10
N VAL A 142 13.94 -2.28 -6.06
CA VAL A 142 13.12 -2.28 -4.83
C VAL A 142 13.72 -3.20 -3.77
N ALA A 143 14.11 -4.43 -4.14
CA ALA A 143 14.73 -5.39 -3.23
C ALA A 143 16.06 -4.87 -2.69
N LEU A 144 16.89 -4.25 -3.54
CA LEU A 144 18.19 -3.71 -3.16
C LEU A 144 18.04 -2.53 -2.19
N VAL A 145 17.12 -1.60 -2.47
CA VAL A 145 16.82 -0.48 -1.56
C VAL A 145 16.27 -0.97 -0.23
N ALA A 146 15.32 -1.90 -0.25
CA ALA A 146 14.75 -2.48 0.97
C ALA A 146 15.81 -3.20 1.82
N THR A 147 16.69 -3.96 1.18
CA THR A 147 17.79 -4.69 1.83
C THR A 147 18.81 -3.71 2.41
N ALA A 148 19.25 -2.71 1.65
CA ALA A 148 20.21 -1.71 2.10
C ALA A 148 19.65 -0.89 3.28
N ALA A 149 18.40 -0.44 3.21
CA ALA A 149 17.73 0.27 4.29
C ALA A 149 17.61 -0.61 5.55
N SER A 150 17.23 -1.88 5.39
CA SER A 150 17.13 -2.84 6.48
C SER A 150 18.48 -3.10 7.14
N ALA A 151 19.54 -3.29 6.35
CA ALA A 151 20.90 -3.47 6.83
C ALA A 151 21.42 -2.24 7.59
N LEU A 152 21.14 -1.03 7.09
CA LEU A 152 21.51 0.22 7.75
C LEU A 152 20.81 0.37 9.11
N LEU A 153 19.51 0.09 9.16
CA LEU A 153 18.72 0.12 10.39
C LEU A 153 19.24 -0.89 11.42
N TYR A 154 19.58 -2.10 10.96
CA TYR A 154 20.18 -3.13 11.80
C TYR A 154 21.54 -2.69 12.35
N ALA A 155 22.44 -2.17 11.49
CA ALA A 155 23.76 -1.69 11.89
C ALA A 155 23.68 -0.55 12.90
N ARG A 156 22.76 0.41 12.72
CA ARG A 156 22.52 1.51 13.66
C ARG A 156 22.05 1.01 15.03
N SER A 157 21.20 0.00 15.07
CA SER A 157 20.72 -0.58 16.33
C SER A 157 21.82 -1.26 17.14
N ARG A 158 22.72 -1.99 16.46
CA ARG A 158 23.82 -2.69 17.10
C ARG A 158 24.78 -1.70 17.76
N ARG A 159 25.06 -0.59 17.10
CA ARG A 159 25.90 0.50 17.63
C ARG A 159 25.28 1.20 18.84
N ALA A 160 23.94 1.34 18.87
CA ALA A 160 23.25 1.95 20.01
C ALA A 160 23.32 1.10 21.29
N ASN A 161 23.23 -0.23 21.16
CA ASN A 161 23.36 -1.17 22.29
C ASN A 161 24.80 -1.35 22.79
N GLN A 162 25.81 -0.91 22.04
CA GLN A 162 27.22 -1.06 22.39
C GLN A 162 27.80 0.13 23.17
N ARG A 163 27.03 1.20 23.43
CA ARG A 163 27.49 2.30 24.30
C ARG A 163 27.45 1.85 25.76
N PRO A 164 28.59 1.59 26.42
CA PRO A 164 28.62 1.23 27.83
C PRO A 164 28.28 2.47 28.65
N SER A 165 27.43 2.32 29.65
CA SER A 165 27.13 3.36 30.64
C SER A 165 28.36 3.60 31.53
N SER A 166 29.27 4.46 31.07
CA SER A 166 30.44 4.92 31.83
C SER A 166 30.10 6.01 32.85
N ARG A 167 28.95 5.90 33.52
CA ARG A 167 28.50 6.81 34.59
C ARG A 167 28.07 6.01 35.81
N GLN A 168 29.03 5.41 36.48
CA GLN A 168 28.93 4.97 37.87
C GLN A 168 30.35 4.68 38.39
N SER A 169 31.03 5.74 38.82
CA SER A 169 32.09 5.74 39.83
C SER A 169 32.38 7.19 40.21
#